data_AF-A0AA37WNF2-F1
#
_entry.id   AF-A0AA37WNF2-F1
#
_cell.length_a   1.000
_cell.length_b   1.000
_cell.length_c   1.000
_cell.angle_alpha   90.00
_cell.angle_beta   90.00
_cell.angle_gamma   90.00
#
_symmetry.space_group_name_H-M   'P 1'
#
loop_
_entity.id
_entity.type
_entity.pdbx_description
1 polymer ?
#
loop_
_entity_poly.entity_id
_entity_poly.type
_entity_poly.pdbx_seq_one_letter_code
_entity_poly.pdbx_strand_id
1 'polypeptide(L)'
;MSKKVAIEGDVEIITSSAKHVEDKNATGSWIQGVLKEEKGKRISVNGKMVLVKAAMEWTYVGGTVGNPPSPIEVEKETARLMPGKTQLSDSQESVLVEGDEVTTKHGHKIRANPSQTLLTTD
;
A
#
# COMPACT_ATOMS: atom_id res chain seq x y z
N MET A 1 -1.69 18.54 16.54
CA MET A 1 -2.74 18.28 15.54
C MET A 1 -3.05 16.80 15.60
N SER A 2 -4.32 16.45 15.80
CA SER A 2 -4.78 15.07 15.80
C SER A 2 -4.81 14.53 14.36
N LYS A 3 -4.43 13.27 14.17
CA LYS A 3 -4.47 12.58 12.86
C LYS A 3 -5.65 11.62 12.84
N LYS A 4 -6.28 11.46 11.66
CA LYS A 4 -7.28 10.42 11.45
C LYS A 4 -6.62 9.05 11.38
N VAL A 5 -7.33 8.01 11.84
CA VAL A 5 -6.84 6.62 11.85
C VAL A 5 -7.54 5.83 10.74
N ALA A 6 -6.76 5.02 10.03
CA ALA A 6 -7.27 4.16 8.98
C ALA A 6 -8.01 2.95 9.54
N ILE A 7 -9.14 2.62 8.92
CA ILE A 7 -9.89 1.38 9.10
C ILE A 7 -9.93 0.63 7.77
N GLU A 8 -10.48 -0.59 7.76
CA GLU A 8 -10.64 -1.39 6.53
C GLU A 8 -11.31 -0.59 5.41
N GLY A 9 -10.68 -0.59 4.24
CA GLY A 9 -11.12 0.17 3.05
C GLY A 9 -10.60 1.61 2.96
N ASP A 10 -9.91 2.14 3.97
CA ASP A 10 -9.28 3.46 3.91
C ASP A 10 -7.86 3.44 3.28
N VAL A 11 -7.36 2.27 2.87
CA VAL A 11 -6.06 2.16 2.18
C VAL A 11 -6.24 2.33 0.69
N GLU A 12 -5.51 3.30 0.14
CA GLU A 12 -5.50 3.58 -1.30
C GLU A 12 -4.24 3.04 -1.94
N ILE A 13 -4.40 2.41 -3.11
CA ILE A 13 -3.32 1.81 -3.89
C ILE A 13 -3.21 2.53 -5.24
N ILE A 14 -2.03 3.04 -5.54
CA ILE A 14 -1.71 3.68 -6.81
C ILE A 14 -0.68 2.81 -7.53
N THR A 15 -1.05 2.26 -8.68
CA THR A 15 -0.16 1.48 -9.54
C THR A 15 0.54 2.40 -10.52
N SER A 16 1.82 2.15 -10.73
CA SER A 16 2.68 2.96 -11.59
C SER A 16 2.50 2.52 -13.04
N SER A 17 2.57 3.47 -13.96
CA SER A 17 2.64 3.21 -15.40
C SER A 17 4.06 2.98 -15.90
N ALA A 18 5.07 3.01 -15.02
CA ALA A 18 6.46 2.75 -15.36
C ALA A 18 6.61 1.36 -16.00
N LYS A 19 7.32 1.29 -17.13
CA LYS A 19 7.61 0.04 -17.82
C LYS A 19 8.86 -0.63 -17.24
N HIS A 20 8.95 -1.94 -17.40
CA HIS A 20 10.19 -2.67 -17.13
C HIS A 20 11.30 -2.11 -18.02
N VAL A 21 12.51 -1.91 -17.48
CA VAL A 21 13.61 -1.24 -18.20
C VAL A 21 14.01 -1.98 -19.48
N GLU A 22 13.81 -3.29 -19.51
CA GLU A 22 14.10 -4.14 -20.66
C GLU A 22 12.93 -4.28 -21.65
N ASP A 23 11.76 -3.70 -21.36
CA ASP A 23 10.58 -3.77 -22.22
C ASP A 23 10.72 -2.92 -23.48
N LYS A 24 11.27 -3.52 -24.54
CA LYS A 24 11.57 -2.82 -25.79
C LYS A 24 10.32 -2.49 -26.61
N ASN A 25 9.22 -3.22 -26.44
CA ASN A 25 8.00 -2.99 -27.19
C ASN A 25 6.93 -2.22 -26.38
N ALA A 26 7.21 -1.93 -25.10
CA ALA A 26 6.37 -1.17 -24.19
C ALA A 26 4.95 -1.73 -23.98
N THR A 27 4.74 -3.01 -24.27
CA THR A 27 3.43 -3.67 -24.15
C THR A 27 3.16 -4.19 -22.75
N GLY A 28 4.18 -4.33 -21.90
CA GLY A 28 4.03 -4.84 -20.54
C GLY A 28 3.35 -3.85 -19.60
N SER A 29 2.81 -4.33 -18.49
CA SER A 29 2.17 -3.50 -17.47
C SER A 29 2.20 -4.15 -16.10
N TRP A 30 2.12 -3.31 -15.06
CA TRP A 30 1.99 -3.76 -13.67
C TRP A 30 0.55 -4.11 -13.34
N ILE A 31 0.36 -5.30 -12.78
CA ILE A 31 -0.92 -5.82 -12.32
C ILE A 31 -0.90 -5.94 -10.80
N GLN A 32 -1.68 -5.11 -10.13
CA GLN A 32 -2.88 -5.57 -9.42
C GLN A 32 -2.85 -6.88 -8.60
N GLY A 33 -2.08 -7.05 -7.53
CA GLY A 33 -2.28 -8.16 -6.58
C GLY A 33 -3.52 -8.00 -5.68
N VAL A 34 -3.62 -8.83 -4.64
CA VAL A 34 -4.64 -8.68 -3.58
C VAL A 34 -4.10 -7.81 -2.46
N LEU A 35 -4.81 -6.73 -2.13
CA LEU A 35 -4.53 -5.90 -0.96
C LEU A 35 -4.76 -6.72 0.31
N LYS A 36 -3.76 -6.74 1.20
CA LYS A 36 -3.84 -7.36 2.52
C LYS A 36 -3.79 -6.29 3.59
N GLU A 37 -4.91 -6.09 4.27
CA GLU A 37 -5.01 -5.18 5.41
C GLU A 37 -4.94 -5.98 6.73
N GLU A 38 -4.14 -5.50 7.67
CA GLU A 38 -4.00 -6.11 9.00
C GLU A 38 -4.67 -5.19 10.03
N LYS A 39 -5.67 -5.73 10.72
CA LYS A 39 -6.43 -5.04 11.77
C LYS A 39 -5.71 -5.20 13.12
N GLY A 40 -5.72 -4.14 13.93
CA GLY A 40 -5.31 -4.21 15.33
C GLY A 40 -6.22 -5.15 16.12
N LYS A 41 -5.77 -5.60 17.30
CA LYS A 41 -6.52 -6.60 18.09
C LYS A 41 -7.50 -6.01 19.11
N ARG A 42 -7.30 -4.76 19.51
CA ARG A 42 -7.99 -4.18 20.69
C ARG A 42 -8.60 -2.80 20.48
N ILE A 43 -8.34 -2.18 19.33
CA ILE A 43 -8.69 -0.78 19.08
C ILE A 43 -9.74 -0.72 17.98
N SER A 44 -10.83 -0.03 18.27
CA SER A 44 -11.85 0.30 17.30
C SER A 44 -12.21 1.78 17.34
N VAL A 45 -12.41 2.37 16.18
CA VAL A 45 -13.01 3.71 16.03
C VAL A 45 -14.37 3.51 15.40
N ASN A 46 -15.43 4.05 16.04
CA ASN A 46 -16.82 3.88 15.59
C ASN A 46 -17.22 2.41 15.36
N GLY A 47 -16.73 1.50 16.23
CA GLY A 47 -17.01 0.06 16.15
C GLY A 47 -16.26 -0.70 15.04
N LYS A 48 -15.37 -0.03 14.29
CA LYS A 48 -14.52 -0.66 13.27
C LYS A 48 -13.08 -0.77 13.77
N MET A 49 -12.47 -1.94 13.60
CA MET A 49 -11.08 -2.15 14.00
C MET A 49 -10.14 -1.30 13.14
N VAL A 50 -9.20 -0.64 13.81
CA VAL A 50 -8.18 0.18 13.15
C VAL A 50 -7.17 -0.70 12.41
N LEU A 51 -6.57 -0.17 11.36
CA LEU A 51 -5.50 -0.83 10.63
C LEU A 51 -4.15 -0.55 11.29
N VAL A 52 -3.33 -1.59 11.38
CA VAL A 52 -1.95 -1.51 11.86
C VAL A 52 -0.96 -1.68 10.73
N LYS A 53 -1.31 -2.39 9.65
CA LYS A 53 -0.46 -2.57 8.46
C LYS A 53 -1.31 -2.75 7.21
N ALA A 54 -0.72 -2.48 6.06
CA ALA A 54 -1.25 -2.90 4.77
C ALA A 54 -0.12 -3.39 3.86
N ALA A 55 -0.41 -4.36 2.99
CA ALA A 55 0.56 -4.89 2.05
C ALA A 55 -0.06 -5.14 0.68
N MET A 56 0.73 -4.90 -0.36
CA MET A 56 0.33 -5.11 -1.74
C MET A 56 1.47 -5.74 -2.54
N GLU A 57 1.12 -6.59 -3.49
CA GLU A 57 2.02 -7.14 -4.50
C GLU A 57 1.60 -6.63 -5.88
N TRP A 58 2.57 -6.32 -6.72
CA TRP A 58 2.38 -6.03 -8.13
C TRP A 58 3.22 -7.01 -8.94
N THR A 59 2.68 -7.44 -10.06
CA THR A 59 3.37 -8.32 -11.01
C THR A 59 3.45 -7.64 -12.37
N TYR A 60 4.64 -7.55 -12.95
CA TYR A 60 4.81 -7.06 -14.32
C TYR A 60 4.50 -8.20 -15.30
N VAL A 61 3.60 -7.96 -16.24
CA VAL A 61 3.16 -8.94 -17.24
C VAL A 61 3.24 -8.34 -18.63
N GLY A 62 3.72 -9.14 -19.60
CA GLY A 62 3.89 -8.74 -21.00
C GLY A 62 5.27 -8.17 -21.29
N GLY A 63 5.41 -7.50 -22.44
CA GLY A 63 6.67 -6.94 -22.89
C GLY A 63 7.63 -7.96 -23.50
N THR A 64 8.62 -7.48 -24.25
CA THR A 64 9.67 -8.33 -24.85
C THR A 64 11.06 -7.71 -24.77
N VAL A 65 12.07 -8.55 -24.63
CA VAL A 65 13.50 -8.22 -24.63
C VAL A 65 14.21 -8.77 -25.87
N GLY A 66 15.45 -8.31 -26.11
CA GLY A 66 16.35 -8.92 -27.09
C GLY A 66 16.04 -8.63 -28.56
N ASN A 67 16.80 -9.29 -29.44
CA ASN A 67 16.53 -9.47 -30.87
C ASN A 67 17.20 -10.80 -31.30
N PRO A 68 16.45 -11.88 -31.59
CA PRO A 68 14.99 -11.94 -31.75
C PRO A 68 14.22 -11.67 -30.45
N PRO A 69 12.94 -11.25 -30.53
CA PRO A 69 12.14 -10.92 -29.34
C PRO A 69 11.86 -12.15 -28.46
N SER A 70 12.09 -11.99 -27.16
CA SER A 70 11.74 -12.96 -26.12
C SER A 70 10.86 -12.31 -25.06
N PRO A 71 9.92 -13.02 -24.40
CA PRO A 71 9.15 -12.46 -23.29
C PRO A 71 10.05 -11.98 -22.14
N ILE A 72 9.65 -10.91 -21.46
CA ILE A 72 10.27 -10.51 -20.19
C ILE A 72 9.95 -11.53 -19.11
N GLU A 73 10.92 -11.86 -18.26
CA GLU A 73 10.68 -12.67 -17.07
C GLU A 73 9.71 -11.95 -16.11
N VAL A 74 8.80 -12.70 -15.50
CA VAL A 74 7.81 -12.13 -14.59
C VAL A 74 8.51 -11.48 -13.39
N GLU A 75 8.47 -10.14 -13.33
CA GLU A 75 8.95 -9.39 -12.18
C GLU A 75 7.83 -9.18 -11.17
N LYS A 76 8.17 -9.28 -9.88
CA LYS A 76 7.28 -8.97 -8.77
C LYS A 76 7.84 -7.85 -7.92
N GLU A 77 6.95 -7.00 -7.45
CA GLU A 77 7.27 -5.97 -6.48
C GLU A 77 6.28 -6.03 -5.32
N THR A 78 6.76 -5.86 -4.09
CA THR A 78 5.91 -5.83 -2.90
C THR A 78 6.17 -4.57 -2.10
N ALA A 79 5.10 -4.03 -1.51
CA ALA A 79 5.18 -2.94 -0.57
C ALA A 79 4.42 -3.29 0.71
N ARG A 80 4.94 -2.81 1.83
CA ARG A 80 4.30 -2.93 3.14
C ARG A 80 4.23 -1.54 3.75
N LEU A 81 3.02 -1.04 3.91
CA LEU A 81 2.75 0.17 4.65
C LEU A 81 2.78 -0.17 6.14
N MET A 82 3.74 0.42 6.83
CA MET A 82 3.91 0.30 8.27
C MET A 82 3.46 1.59 8.93
N PRO A 83 2.93 1.52 10.16
CA PRO A 83 2.54 2.71 10.89
C PRO A 83 3.80 3.47 11.30
N GLY A 84 3.69 4.80 11.34
CA GLY A 84 4.75 5.63 11.90
C GLY A 84 4.92 5.46 13.41
N LYS A 85 5.40 6.52 14.07
CA LYS A 85 5.48 6.56 15.54
C LYS A 85 4.14 6.89 16.22
N THR A 86 3.07 7.08 15.47
CA THR A 86 1.78 7.45 16.04
C THR A 86 1.16 6.26 16.76
N GLN A 87 1.10 6.39 18.08
CA GLN A 87 0.42 5.46 18.99
C GLN A 87 -0.86 6.12 19.50
N LEU A 88 -1.88 5.31 19.77
CA LEU A 88 -3.07 5.79 20.44
C LEU A 88 -2.83 5.73 21.95
N SER A 89 -3.33 6.71 22.70
CA SER A 89 -3.16 6.77 24.16
C SER A 89 -3.53 5.46 24.87
N ASP A 90 -4.56 4.80 24.36
CA ASP A 90 -5.16 3.59 24.95
C ASP A 90 -4.49 2.30 24.45
N SER A 91 -3.42 2.42 23.66
CA SER A 91 -2.78 1.31 22.95
C SER A 91 -1.27 1.49 22.83
N GLN A 92 -0.52 0.48 23.27
CA GLN A 92 0.92 0.38 22.97
C GLN A 92 1.20 -0.01 21.50
N GLU A 93 0.16 -0.28 20.70
CA GLU A 93 0.24 -0.65 19.28
C GLU A 93 0.11 0.60 18.39
N SER A 94 1.07 0.80 17.48
CA SER A 94 1.04 1.87 16.48
C SER A 94 0.02 1.55 15.38
N VAL A 95 -0.69 2.59 14.91
CA VAL A 95 -1.78 2.45 13.93
C VAL A 95 -1.48 3.24 12.67
N LEU A 96 -2.04 2.82 11.55
CA LEU A 96 -1.97 3.57 10.30
C LEU A 96 -2.79 4.85 10.42
N VAL A 97 -2.16 5.97 10.11
CA VAL A 97 -2.78 7.29 10.20
C VAL A 97 -2.71 8.05 8.89
N GLU A 98 -3.49 9.11 8.80
CA GLU A 98 -3.46 10.02 7.66
C GLU A 98 -2.02 10.49 7.34
N GLY A 99 -1.67 10.33 6.07
CA GLY A 99 -0.36 10.67 5.52
C GLY A 99 0.69 9.56 5.64
N ASP A 100 0.40 8.43 6.28
CA ASP A 100 1.29 7.27 6.20
C ASP A 100 1.26 6.73 4.77
N GLU A 101 2.43 6.68 4.13
CA GLU A 101 2.59 6.17 2.78
C GLU A 101 3.91 5.42 2.59
N VAL A 102 3.92 4.52 1.62
CA VAL A 102 5.14 3.85 1.14
C VAL A 102 5.12 3.87 -0.39
N THR A 103 6.29 4.16 -0.98
CA THR A 103 6.49 4.14 -2.43
C THR A 103 7.55 3.12 -2.79
N THR A 104 7.32 2.34 -3.85
CA THR A 104 8.24 1.30 -4.32
C THR A 104 9.26 1.83 -5.32
N LYS A 105 10.23 1.00 -5.76
CA LYS A 105 11.26 1.46 -6.71
C LYS A 105 10.67 1.82 -8.07
N HIS A 106 9.57 1.19 -8.48
CA HIS A 106 8.86 1.54 -9.72
C HIS A 106 7.76 2.60 -9.53
N GLY A 107 7.65 3.18 -8.34
CA GLY A 107 6.71 4.26 -8.06
C GLY A 107 5.28 3.79 -7.73
N HIS A 108 5.09 2.51 -7.42
CA HIS A 108 3.82 2.08 -6.82
C HIS A 108 3.68 2.69 -5.43
N LYS A 109 2.46 3.05 -5.03
CA LYS A 109 2.21 3.67 -3.74
C LYS A 109 1.07 2.97 -3.01
N ILE A 110 1.28 2.75 -1.71
CA ILE A 110 0.23 2.44 -0.73
C ILE A 110 0.15 3.65 0.20
N ARG A 111 -1.05 4.20 0.42
CA ARG A 111 -1.25 5.28 1.38
C ARG A 111 -2.48 5.03 2.25
N ALA A 112 -2.40 5.42 3.52
CA ALA A 112 -3.55 5.51 4.40
C ALA A 112 -4.29 6.82 4.10
N ASN A 113 -5.54 6.71 3.63
CA ASN A 113 -6.42 7.84 3.31
C ASN A 113 -7.73 7.74 4.12
N PRO A 114 -7.65 7.87 5.46
CA PRO A 114 -8.79 7.70 6.34
C PRO A 114 -9.90 8.72 6.11
N SER A 115 -11.11 8.21 5.91
CA SER A 115 -12.31 9.01 5.70
C SER A 115 -12.94 9.54 7.00
N GLN A 116 -12.68 8.91 8.15
CA GLN A 116 -13.35 9.19 9.42
C GLN A 116 -12.56 10.12 10.38
N THR A 117 -13.30 10.85 11.22
CA THR A 117 -12.78 11.92 12.09
C THR A 117 -11.94 11.40 13.26
N LEU A 118 -10.84 12.11 13.49
CA LEU A 118 -9.94 12.20 14.66
C LEU A 118 -10.30 11.33 15.87
N LEU A 119 -9.35 10.51 16.35
CA LEU A 119 -9.37 10.13 17.77
C LEU A 119 -9.24 11.40 18.61
N THR A 120 -10.30 11.74 19.33
CA THR A 120 -10.22 12.63 20.48
C THR A 120 -9.55 11.84 21.60
N THR A 121 -8.29 12.14 21.87
CA THR A 121 -7.66 11.83 23.15
C THR A 121 -8.16 12.85 24.16
N ASP A 122 -8.85 12.40 25.21
CA ASP A 122 -9.12 13.21 26.41
C ASP A 122 -7.80 13.61 27.11
#